data_AF-J7S485-F1
#
_entry.id   AF-J7S485-F1
#
_cell.length_a   1.000
_cell.length_b   1.000
_cell.length_c   1.000
_cell.angle_alpha   90.00
_cell.angle_beta   90.00
_cell.angle_gamma   90.00
#
_symmetry.space_group_name_H-M   'P 1'
#
loop_
_entity.id
_entity.type
_entity.pdbx_description
1 polymer ?
#
loop_
_entity_poly.entity_id
_entity_poly.type
_entity_poly.pdbx_seq_one_letter_code
_entity_poly.pdbx_strand_id
1 'polypeptide(L)' 'MNFLSSFILSDESKERVSKILSLSHTVAHYGWIPFILYLGWTQTSNKPNLLNLLSPLPSV' A
#
# COMPACT_ATOMS: atom_id res chain seq x y z
N MET A 1 11.41 22.30 -32.88
CA MET A 1 10.69 22.30 -31.58
C MET A 1 10.98 20.97 -30.88
N ASN A 2 12.15 20.85 -30.22
CA ASN A 2 12.58 19.65 -29.48
C ASN A 2 12.64 19.98 -27.98
N PHE A 3 11.49 20.13 -27.32
CA PHE A 3 11.43 20.41 -25.88
C PHE A 3 11.08 19.18 -25.02
N LEU A 4 10.91 17.99 -25.63
CA LEU A 4 10.50 16.77 -24.92
C LEU A 4 11.55 15.66 -24.97
N SER A 5 12.84 16.00 -25.14
CA SER A 5 13.92 15.02 -25.26
C SER A 5 14.61 14.68 -23.93
N SER A 6 14.24 15.33 -22.81
CA SER A 6 14.93 15.17 -21.51
C SER A 6 14.33 14.10 -20.58
N PHE A 7 13.13 13.58 -20.87
CA PHE A 7 12.52 12.46 -20.15
C PHE A 7 12.69 11.12 -20.87
N ILE A 8 13.68 11.01 -21.77
CA ILE A 8 14.19 9.70 -22.19
C ILE A 8 15.01 9.18 -21.00
N LEU A 9 14.33 8.71 -19.96
CA LEU A 9 14.93 7.91 -18.91
C LEU A 9 15.78 6.85 -19.59
N SER A 10 17.05 6.70 -19.18
CA SER A 10 17.91 5.61 -19.66
C SER A 10 17.16 4.29 -19.51
N ASP A 11 17.42 3.31 -20.38
CA ASP A 11 16.70 2.03 -20.31
C ASP A 11 16.84 1.37 -18.93
N GLU A 12 17.99 1.57 -18.28
CA GLU A 12 18.22 1.22 -16.88
C GLU A 12 17.27 1.94 -15.89
N SER A 13 17.05 3.25 -16.07
CA SER A 13 16.11 4.01 -15.24
C SER A 13 14.67 3.56 -15.46
N LYS A 14 14.29 3.24 -16.70
CA LYS A 14 12.95 2.68 -17.01
C LYS A 14 12.75 1.32 -16.37
N GLU A 15 13.74 0.43 -16.45
CA GLU A 15 13.68 -0.89 -15.83
C GLU A 15 13.53 -0.77 -14.31
N ARG A 16 14.32 0.10 -13.67
CA ARG A 16 14.23 0.36 -12.22
C ARG A 16 12.85 0.86 -11.82
N VAL A 17 12.29 1.83 -12.54
CA VAL A 17 10.94 2.35 -12.27
C VAL A 17 9.90 1.27 -12.46
N SER A 18 9.97 0.49 -13.53
CA SER A 18 9.06 -0.64 -13.78
C SER A 18 9.09 -1.67 -12.64
N LYS A 19 10.29 -1.99 -12.13
CA LYS A 19 10.48 -2.90 -11.00
C LYS A 19 9.87 -2.35 -9.71
N ILE A 20 10.07 -1.07 -9.41
CA ILE A 20 9.48 -0.41 -8.24
C ILE A 20 7.95 -0.37 -8.35
N LEU A 21 7.40 -0.07 -9.53
CA LEU A 21 5.96 -0.05 -9.75
C LEU A 21 5.34 -1.44 -9.59
N SER A 22 6.00 -2.47 -10.11
CA SER A 22 5.57 -3.87 -9.95
C SER A 22 5.56 -4.27 -8.47
N LEU A 23 6.61 -3.92 -7.72
CA LEU A 23 6.65 -4.14 -6.27
C LEU A 23 5.55 -3.35 -5.54
N SER A 24 5.36 -2.09 -5.90
CA SER A 24 4.34 -1.20 -5.31
C SER A 24 2.93 -1.76 -5.53
N HIS A 25 2.67 -2.32 -6.72
CA HIS A 25 1.40 -2.98 -7.02
C HIS A 25 1.16 -4.19 -6.11
N THR A 26 2.16 -5.05 -5.92
CA THR A 26 2.08 -6.19 -5.01
C THR A 26 1.85 -5.75 -3.56
N VAL A 27 2.60 -4.74 -3.09
CA VAL A 27 2.45 -4.20 -1.73
C VAL A 27 1.07 -3.59 -1.54
N ALA A 28 0.57 -2.82 -2.49
CA ALA A 28 -0.77 -2.24 -2.41
C ALA A 28 -1.84 -3.34 -2.40
N HIS A 29 -1.75 -4.33 -3.29
CA HIS A 29 -2.75 -5.39 -3.40
C HIS A 29 -2.91 -6.20 -2.11
N TYR A 30 -1.79 -6.62 -1.50
CA TYR A 30 -1.83 -7.43 -0.29
C TYR A 30 -1.84 -6.61 1.00
N GLY A 31 -1.27 -5.41 0.97
CA GLY A 31 -1.12 -4.53 2.13
C GLY A 31 -2.30 -3.62 2.39
N TRP A 32 -3.18 -3.39 1.41
CA TRP A 32 -4.29 -2.43 1.54
C TRP A 32 -5.22 -2.73 2.72
N ILE A 33 -5.71 -3.96 2.83
CA ILE A 33 -6.64 -4.35 3.90
C ILE A 33 -5.96 -4.29 5.28
N PRO A 34 -4.79 -4.92 5.51
CA PRO A 34 -4.07 -4.78 6.78
C PRO A 34 -3.79 -3.33 7.17
N PHE A 35 -3.46 -2.47 6.20
CA PHE A 35 -3.17 -1.07 6.44
C PHE A 35 -4.41 -0.29 6.93
N ILE A 36 -5.56 -0.46 6.28
CA ILE A 36 -6.81 0.19 6.72
C ILE A 36 -7.21 -0.30 8.12
N LEU A 37 -7.12 -1.60 8.37
CA LEU A 37 -7.41 -2.17 9.69
C LEU A 37 -6.50 -1.58 10.77
N TYR A 38 -5.21 -1.43 10.47
CA TYR A 38 -4.27 -0.80 11.38
C TYR A 38 -4.63 0.66 11.67
N LEU A 39 -4.94 1.45 10.63
CA LEU A 39 -5.36 2.85 10.82
C LEU A 39 -6.60 2.94 11.72
N GLY A 40 -7.64 2.16 11.44
CA GLY A 40 -8.85 2.11 12.28
C GLY A 40 -8.55 1.70 13.72
N TRP A 41 -7.72 0.66 13.90
CA TRP A 41 -7.29 0.17 15.21
C TRP A 41 -6.49 1.20 16.02
N THR A 42 -5.67 2.02 15.36
CA THR A 42 -4.89 3.06 16.06
C THR A 42 -5.73 4.24 16.55
N GLN A 43 -6.85 4.54 15.89
CA GLN A 43 -7.72 5.67 16.21
C GLN A 43 -8.83 5.33 17.21
N THR A 44 -9.08 4.05 17.48
CA THR A 44 -10.06 3.63 18.48
C THR A 44 -9.48 3.71 19.91
N SER A 45 -10.26 4.28 20.83
CA SER A 45 -9.88 4.36 22.25
C SER A 45 -9.78 2.98 22.91
N ASN A 46 -10.68 2.07 22.54
CA ASN A 46 -10.60 0.67 22.92
C ASN A 46 -9.84 -0.08 21.82
N LYS A 47 -8.67 -0.63 22.12
CA LYS A 47 -7.80 -1.31 21.14
C LYS A 47 -8.14 -2.81 21.14
N PRO A 48 -9.07 -3.29 20.29
CA PRO A 48 -9.48 -4.68 20.31
C PRO A 48 -8.29 -5.59 19.95
N ASN A 49 -8.32 -6.81 20.46
CA ASN A 49 -7.41 -7.85 19.98
C ASN A 49 -7.77 -8.26 18.53
N LEU A 50 -6.89 -8.99 17.86
CA LEU A 50 -7.05 -9.37 16.45
C LEU A 50 -8.33 -10.19 16.19
N LEU A 51 -8.70 -11.07 17.13
CA LEU A 51 -9.90 -11.91 16.99
C LEU A 51 -11.16 -11.05 17.06
N ASN A 52 -11.24 -10.12 18.00
CA ASN A 52 -12.37 -9.18 18.13
C ASN A 52 -12.44 -8.22 16.94
N LEU A 53 -11.30 -7.82 16.38
CA LEU A 53 -11.25 -6.93 15.21
C LEU A 53 -11.79 -7.60 13.93
N LEU A 54 -11.59 -8.92 13.79
CA LEU A 54 -12.03 -9.70 12.62
C LEU A 54 -13.38 -10.42 12.85
N SER A 55 -13.82 -10.52 14.10
CA SER A 55 -15.05 -11.19 14.47
C SER A 55 -16.27 -10.36 14.04
N PRO A 56 -17.25 -10.96 13.34
CA PRO A 56 -18.53 -10.31 13.09
C PRO A 56 -19.44 -10.33 14.34
N LEU A 57 -19.06 -11.09 15.37
CA LEU A 57 -19.85 -11.23 16.60
C LEU A 57 -19.59 -10.05 17.53
N PRO A 58 -20.63 -9.56 18.25
CA PRO A 58 -20.46 -8.55 19.27
C PRO A 58 -19.52 -9.08 20.36
N SER A 59 -18.34 -8.50 20.45
CA SER A 59 -17.39 -8.72 21.54
C SER A 59 -17.41 -7.51 22.47
N VAL A 60 -17.57 -7.76 23.76
CA VAL A 60 -17.55 -6.75 24.83
C VAL A 60 -16.16 -6.16 25.05
#